data_AF-A0A971H043-F1
#
_entry.id   AF-A0A971H043-F1
#
_cell.length_a   1.000
_cell.length_b   1.000
_cell.length_c   1.000
_cell.angle_alpha   90.00
_cell.angle_beta   90.00
_cell.angle_gamma   90.00
#
_symmetry.space_group_name_H-M   'P 1'
#
loop_
_entity.id
_entity.type
_entity.pdbx_description
1 polymer ?
#
loop_
_entity_poly.entity_id
_entity_poly.type
_entity_poly.pdbx_seq_one_letter_code
_entity_poly.pdbx_strand_id
1 'polypeptide(L)' 'FSLNKNDAFPVDVWVKRIMEYFYFKEDTRNKKIATYAKEKFGILGGFAQQYLFYYARELGIGRKKK' A
#
# COMPACT_ATOMS: atom_id res chain seq x y z
N PHE A 1 -16.34 20.33 4.03
CA PHE A 1 -17.07 19.51 3.05
C PHE A 1 -16.05 18.87 2.10
N SER A 2 -15.16 18.01 2.60
CA SER A 2 -15.42 16.63 3.05
C SER A 2 -15.89 15.73 1.90
N LEU A 3 -15.15 15.75 0.80
CA LEU A 3 -15.23 14.66 -0.19
C LEU A 3 -14.78 13.39 0.51
N ASN A 4 -15.68 12.40 0.58
CA ASN A 4 -15.44 11.02 0.95
C ASN A 4 -14.32 10.37 0.10
N LYS A 5 -13.09 10.86 0.21
CA LYS A 5 -11.88 10.22 -0.33
C LYS A 5 -11.34 9.19 0.67
N ASN A 6 -12.23 8.42 1.30
CA ASN A 6 -11.84 7.17 1.96
C ASN A 6 -11.30 6.13 0.94
N ASP A 7 -11.51 6.40 -0.36
CA ASP A 7 -10.99 5.65 -1.51
C ASP A 7 -9.53 5.97 -1.88
N ALA A 8 -8.90 6.97 -1.24
CA ALA A 8 -7.54 7.35 -1.59
C ALA A 8 -6.55 6.43 -0.86
N PHE A 9 -6.02 5.43 -1.57
CA PHE A 9 -4.86 4.63 -1.13
C PHE A 9 -3.57 5.23 -1.71
N PRO A 10 -2.87 6.13 -1.01
CA PRO A 10 -1.65 6.73 -1.52
C PRO A 10 -0.56 5.67 -1.64
N VAL A 11 -0.04 5.47 -2.86
CA VAL A 11 1.07 4.54 -3.12
C VAL A 11 2.38 5.31 -3.06
N ASP A 12 3.02 5.31 -1.90
CA ASP A 12 4.40 5.78 -1.71
C ASP A 12 5.42 4.63 -1.89
N VAL A 13 6.71 4.93 -1.74
CA VAL A 13 7.81 3.95 -1.94
C VAL A 13 7.72 2.77 -0.97
N TRP A 14 7.24 2.98 0.27
CA TRP A 14 7.05 1.90 1.23
C TRP A 14 5.85 1.05 0.87
N VAL A 15 4.70 1.67 0.63
CA VAL A 15 3.48 0.96 0.20
C VAL A 15 3.74 0.17 -1.07
N LYS A 16 4.51 0.70 -2.03
CA LYS A 16 4.99 -0.05 -3.21
C LYS A 16 5.70 -1.33 -2.78
N ARG A 17 6.75 -1.24 -1.96
CA ARG A 17 7.53 -2.40 -1.51
C ARG A 17 6.68 -3.43 -0.77
N ILE A 18 5.74 -2.97 0.06
CA ILE A 18 4.83 -3.83 0.81
C ILE A 18 3.91 -4.59 -0.15
N MET A 19 3.32 -3.86 -1.11
CA MET A 19 2.42 -4.44 -2.09
C MET A 19 3.14 -5.42 -3.02
N GLU A 20 4.38 -5.10 -3.40
CA GLU A 20 5.24 -6.01 -4.15
C GLU A 20 5.61 -7.24 -3.33
N TYR A 21 5.92 -7.10 -2.05
CA TYR A 21 6.27 -8.23 -1.20
C TYR A 21 5.09 -9.20 -0.98
N PHE A 22 3.89 -8.67 -0.69
CA PHE A 22 2.73 -9.49 -0.34
C PHE A 22 1.88 -9.93 -1.53
N TYR A 23 1.72 -9.08 -2.56
CA TYR A 23 0.73 -9.32 -3.62
C TYR A 23 1.35 -9.59 -4.99
N PHE A 24 2.35 -8.82 -5.41
CA PHE A 24 2.86 -8.91 -6.80
C PHE A 24 4.11 -9.81 -6.95
N LYS A 25 4.96 -9.88 -5.93
CA LYS A 25 6.27 -10.57 -5.93
C LYS A 25 7.23 -10.14 -7.05
N GLU A 26 6.98 -9.01 -7.70
CA GLU A 26 7.76 -8.43 -8.80
C GLU A 26 7.76 -6.89 -8.70
N ASP A 27 8.71 -6.20 -9.38
CA ASP A 27 8.66 -4.73 -9.47
C ASP A 27 7.45 -4.31 -10.31
N THR A 28 6.53 -3.61 -9.67
CA THR A 28 5.25 -3.22 -10.22
C THR A 28 5.11 -1.70 -10.24
N ARG A 29 4.63 -1.15 -11.36
CA ARG A 29 4.39 0.29 -11.49
C ARG A 29 3.36 0.77 -10.46
N ASN A 30 3.62 1.93 -9.84
CA ASN A 30 2.75 2.53 -8.82
C ASN A 30 1.29 2.64 -9.27
N LYS A 31 1.04 2.94 -10.55
CA LYS A 31 -0.32 3.03 -11.10
C LYS A 31 -1.06 1.71 -11.03
N LYS A 32 -0.39 0.58 -11.33
CA LYS A 32 -0.99 -0.77 -11.25
C LYS A 32 -1.25 -1.16 -9.79
N ILE A 33 -0.34 -0.81 -8.87
CA ILE A 33 -0.53 -1.00 -7.42
C ILE A 33 -1.71 -0.17 -6.91
N ALA A 34 -1.82 1.10 -7.32
CA ALA A 34 -2.90 2.00 -6.91
C ALA A 34 -4.26 1.49 -7.40
N THR A 35 -4.35 1.07 -8.67
CA THR A 35 -5.58 0.47 -9.20
C THR A 35 -5.93 -0.80 -8.43
N TYR A 36 -4.97 -1.71 -8.24
CA TYR A 36 -5.21 -2.95 -7.50
C TYR A 36 -5.63 -2.70 -6.05
N ALA A 37 -4.97 -1.79 -5.35
CA ALA A 37 -5.31 -1.44 -3.98
C ALA A 37 -6.70 -0.80 -3.90
N LYS A 38 -7.07 0.03 -4.87
CA LYS A 38 -8.41 0.61 -4.97
C LYS A 38 -9.47 -0.47 -5.24
N GLU A 39 -9.23 -1.39 -6.16
CA GLU A 39 -10.16 -2.51 -6.42
C GLU A 39 -10.27 -3.47 -5.24
N LYS A 40 -9.16 -3.70 -4.52
CA LYS A 40 -9.10 -4.66 -3.41
C LYS A 40 -9.67 -4.10 -2.10
N PHE A 41 -9.31 -2.86 -1.77
CA PHE A 41 -9.62 -2.24 -0.48
C PHE A 41 -10.75 -1.20 -0.59
N GLY A 42 -10.95 -0.58 -1.76
CA GLY A 42 -12.00 0.42 -1.99
C GLY A 42 -12.03 1.49 -0.92
N ILE A 43 -13.19 1.65 -0.28
CA ILE A 43 -13.43 2.60 0.82
C ILE A 43 -12.61 2.30 2.08
N LEU A 44 -12.10 1.08 2.23
CA LEU A 44 -11.22 0.69 3.33
C LEU A 44 -9.74 0.96 3.03
N GLY A 45 -9.42 1.58 1.89
CA GLY A 45 -8.05 1.87 1.48
C GLY A 45 -7.25 2.61 2.56
N GLY A 46 -7.82 3.64 3.17
CA GLY A 46 -7.16 4.37 4.26
C GLY A 46 -6.77 3.48 5.45
N PHE A 47 -7.65 2.56 5.85
CA PHE A 47 -7.37 1.61 6.93
C PHE A 47 -6.33 0.57 6.51
N ALA A 48 -6.48 0.00 5.31
CA ALA A 48 -5.53 -0.97 4.77
C ALA A 48 -4.12 -0.38 4.72
N GLN A 49 -3.97 0.88 4.33
CA GLN A 49 -2.67 1.55 4.30
C GLN A 49 -2.03 1.59 5.69
N GLN A 50 -2.76 1.96 6.73
CA GLN A 50 -2.25 2.05 8.10
C GLN A 50 -1.83 0.67 8.63
N TYR A 51 -2.64 -0.37 8.40
CA TYR A 51 -2.31 -1.73 8.81
C TYR A 51 -1.10 -2.28 8.05
N LEU A 52 -1.05 -2.09 6.73
CA LEU A 52 0.09 -2.51 5.91
C LEU A 52 1.37 -1.80 6.35
N PHE A 53 1.31 -0.51 6.68
CA PHE A 53 2.45 0.25 7.18
C PHE A 53 2.93 -0.25 8.54
N TYR A 54 2.01 -0.47 9.49
CA TYR A 54 2.34 -1.00 10.82
C TYR A 54 3.02 -2.37 10.70
N TYR A 55 2.42 -3.28 9.92
CA TYR A 55 2.94 -4.63 9.73
C TYR A 55 4.31 -4.64 9.04
N ALA A 56 4.48 -3.81 8.01
CA ALA A 56 5.76 -3.68 7.33
C ALA A 56 6.87 -3.11 8.23
N ARG A 57 6.50 -2.17 9.11
CA ARG A 57 7.42 -1.61 10.10
C ARG A 57 7.86 -2.67 11.12
N GLU A 58 6.93 -3.48 11.63
CA GLU A 58 7.26 -4.56 12.56
C GLU A 58 8.14 -5.64 11.92
N LEU A 59 7.83 -6.04 10.69
CA LEU A 59 8.62 -7.04 9.96
C LEU A 59 9.93 -6.49 9.37
N GLY A 60 10.18 -5.18 9.46
CA GLY A 60 11.33 -4.54 8.83
C GLY A 60 11.33 -4.61 7.30
N ILE A 61 10.17 -4.83 6.68
CA ILE A 61 10.04 -4.93 5.22
C ILE A 61 10.40 -3.58 4.60
N GLY A 62 11.33 -3.61 3.64
CA GLY A 62 11.82 -2.40 2.97
C GLY A 62 12.94 -1.66 3.71
N ARG A 63 13.36 -2.09 4.92
CA ARG A 63 14.66 -1.67 5.44
C ARG A 63 15.73 -2.35 4.58
N LYS A 64 16.59 -1.56 3.92
CA LYS A 64 17.86 -2.08 3.42
C LYS A 64 18.62 -2.60 4.65
N LYS A 65 18.95 -3.90 4.68
CA LYS A 65 20.01 -4.38 5.58
C LYS A 65 21.24 -3.55 5.26
N LYS A 66 21.75 -2.87 6.29
CA LYS A 66 22.97 -2.07 6.23
C LYS A 66 24.17 -2.98 6.00
#